data_AF-A0A7Y3JI00-F1
#
_entry.id   AF-A0A7Y3JI00-F1
#
_cell.length_a   1.000
_cell.length_b   1.000
_cell.length_c   1.000
_cell.angle_alpha   90.00
_cell.angle_beta   90.00
_cell.angle_gamma   90.00
#
_symmetry.space_group_name_H-M   'P 1'
#
loop_
_entity.id
_entity.type
_entity.pdbx_description
1 polymer ?
#
loop_
_entity_poly.entity_id
_entity_poly.type
_entity_poly.pdbx_seq_one_letter_code
_entity_poly.pdbx_strand_id
1 'polypeptide(L)'
;MKPLLYGSLLFLLIGCSDIHDGLSILEGNYDAERGDFQKASLHYLEVQHKKKLAPWIAYDLGNVYNALGESNSALAVWNSVGPGAPDELMFRLWFNKGDLLYQKGLYQDAYQAFKKALLMKSTSLDAKRNLELCLLKIQSYGPALAPPPLEGSNLPNHDLSPDASALLDYVHRLEGNRWKSNTTHQPPASSSDW
;
A
#
# COMPACT_ATOMS: atom_id res chain seq x y z
N MET A 1 46.62 27.44 40.34
CA MET A 1 45.20 27.63 39.99
C MET A 1 44.79 26.48 39.10
N LYS A 2 43.73 25.75 39.47
CA LYS A 2 43.34 24.46 38.87
C LYS A 2 42.68 24.67 37.50
N PRO A 3 43.04 23.91 36.46
CA PRO A 3 42.16 23.71 35.30
C PRO A 3 41.14 22.61 35.64
N LEU A 4 40.02 22.57 34.91
CA LEU A 4 39.29 21.36 34.47
C LEU A 4 37.75 21.44 34.57
N LEU A 5 37.17 20.97 33.47
CA LEU A 5 35.85 20.36 33.30
C LEU A 5 34.61 21.28 33.29
N TYR A 6 34.42 21.97 32.16
CA TYR A 6 33.07 22.27 31.63
C TYR A 6 32.91 21.63 30.25
N GLY A 7 33.09 20.31 30.20
CA GLY A 7 32.86 19.53 29.00
C GLY A 7 32.20 18.23 29.41
N SER A 8 31.04 17.93 28.81
CA SER A 8 30.29 16.69 28.96
C SER A 8 29.28 16.62 30.12
N LEU A 9 28.14 17.29 29.94
CA LEU A 9 26.89 16.80 30.52
C LEU A 9 25.69 17.24 29.66
N LEU A 10 25.71 16.91 28.36
CA LEU A 10 24.55 17.16 27.48
C LEU A 10 24.29 16.02 26.49
N PHE A 11 24.65 14.79 26.86
CA PHE A 11 24.25 13.59 26.15
C PHE A 11 23.89 12.56 27.21
N LEU A 12 22.60 12.29 27.42
CA LEU A 12 22.01 11.04 27.99
C LEU A 12 20.53 11.26 28.36
N LEU A 13 19.72 11.78 27.44
CA LEU A 13 18.24 11.75 27.57
C LEU A 13 17.57 11.05 26.38
N ILE A 14 18.30 10.13 25.71
CA ILE A 14 17.60 9.12 24.91
C ILE A 14 17.19 8.06 25.93
N GLY A 15 15.91 8.05 26.30
CA GLY A 15 15.38 7.07 27.23
C GLY A 15 15.62 5.67 26.67
N CYS A 16 16.12 4.75 27.50
CA CYS A 16 16.37 3.36 27.09
C CYS A 16 15.12 2.69 26.47
N SER A 17 13.91 3.20 26.77
CA SER A 17 12.66 2.76 26.16
C SER A 17 12.58 3.03 24.65
N ASP A 18 13.07 4.17 24.18
CA ASP A 18 12.99 4.54 22.77
C ASP A 18 13.97 3.70 21.93
N ILE A 19 15.10 3.32 22.53
CA ILE A 19 16.09 2.41 21.92
C ILE A 19 15.51 1.00 21.82
N HIS A 20 14.89 0.50 22.89
CA HIS A 20 14.22 -0.81 22.89
C HIS A 20 13.11 -0.89 21.85
N ASP A 21 12.25 0.13 21.78
CA ASP A 21 11.17 0.18 20.80
C ASP A 21 11.72 0.19 19.36
N GLY A 22 12.74 1.02 19.11
CA GLY A 22 13.40 1.10 17.81
C GLY A 22 14.06 -0.22 17.41
N LEU A 23 14.70 -0.90 18.36
CA LEU A 23 15.29 -2.23 18.13
C LEU A 23 14.23 -3.27 17.78
N SER A 24 13.11 -3.29 18.52
CA SER A 24 12.01 -4.21 18.25
C SER A 24 11.43 -4.01 16.85
N ILE A 25 11.29 -2.76 16.38
CA ILE A 25 10.86 -2.48 15.00
C ILE A 25 11.88 -2.99 13.98
N LEU A 26 13.19 -2.80 14.24
CA LEU A 26 14.26 -3.28 13.35
C LEU A 26 14.28 -4.81 13.26
N GLU A 27 14.14 -5.50 14.39
CA GLU A 27 14.04 -6.96 14.45
C GLU A 27 12.79 -7.46 13.72
N GLY A 28 11.65 -6.80 13.93
CA GLY A 28 10.41 -7.09 13.20
C GLY A 28 10.57 -6.96 11.69
N ASN A 29 11.19 -5.88 11.21
CA ASN A 29 11.46 -5.67 9.79
C ASN A 29 12.42 -6.73 9.24
N TYR A 30 13.49 -7.02 9.98
CA TYR A 30 14.48 -8.04 9.61
C TYR A 30 13.84 -9.42 9.48
N ASP A 31 12.99 -9.80 10.44
CA ASP A 31 12.27 -11.08 10.42
C ASP A 31 11.22 -11.12 9.30
N ALA A 32 10.55 -10.01 9.00
CA ALA A 32 9.61 -9.92 7.89
C ALA A 32 10.31 -10.10 6.53
N GLU A 33 11.48 -9.48 6.33
CA GLU A 33 12.25 -9.56 5.08
C GLU A 33 12.73 -10.99 4.78
N ARG A 34 13.06 -11.78 5.80
CA ARG A 34 13.45 -13.19 5.66
C ARG A 34 12.27 -14.17 5.61
N GLY A 35 11.04 -13.68 5.76
CA GLY A 35 9.83 -14.51 5.77
C GLY A 35 9.51 -15.19 7.10
N ASP A 36 10.20 -14.83 8.19
CA ASP A 36 9.91 -15.29 9.56
C ASP A 36 8.72 -14.51 10.15
N PHE A 37 7.58 -14.53 9.45
CA PHE A 37 6.42 -13.67 9.72
C PHE A 37 5.84 -13.81 11.13
N GLN A 38 5.91 -15.00 11.73
CA GLN A 38 5.46 -15.22 13.11
C GLN A 38 6.32 -14.49 14.14
N LYS A 39 7.64 -14.36 13.92
CA LYS A 39 8.49 -13.57 14.81
C LYS A 39 8.31 -12.09 14.58
N ALA A 40 8.20 -11.69 13.31
CA ALA A 40 7.93 -10.30 12.95
C ALA A 40 6.65 -9.78 13.62
N SER A 41 5.58 -10.56 13.66
CA SER A 41 4.34 -10.16 14.33
C SER A 41 4.53 -9.97 15.84
N LEU A 42 5.31 -10.82 16.52
CA LEU A 42 5.62 -10.67 17.95
C LEU A 42 6.33 -9.34 18.23
N HIS A 43 7.36 -9.03 17.45
CA HIS A 43 8.12 -7.78 17.59
C HIS A 43 7.22 -6.54 17.39
N TYR A 44 6.34 -6.53 16.39
CA TYR A 44 5.43 -5.41 16.18
C TYR A 44 4.34 -5.30 17.25
N LEU A 45 3.81 -6.42 17.73
CA LEU A 45 2.81 -6.44 18.81
C LEU A 45 3.36 -5.88 20.12
N GLU A 46 4.66 -6.07 20.39
CA GLU A 46 5.32 -5.51 21.58
C GLU A 46 5.29 -3.96 21.60
N VAL A 47 5.44 -3.33 20.43
CA VAL A 47 5.55 -1.87 20.29
C VAL A 47 4.29 -1.19 19.74
N GLN A 48 3.20 -1.93 19.47
CA GLN A 48 2.01 -1.38 18.80
C GLN A 48 1.34 -0.20 19.53
N HIS A 49 1.52 -0.08 20.84
CA HIS A 49 0.89 0.95 21.67
C HIS A 49 1.60 2.32 21.61
N LYS A 50 2.68 2.45 20.82
CA LYS A 50 3.50 3.66 20.73
C LYS A 50 2.89 4.69 19.79
N LYS A 51 2.22 5.71 20.37
CA LYS A 51 1.44 6.74 19.62
C LYS A 51 2.14 7.34 18.40
N LYS A 52 3.45 7.64 18.48
CA LYS A 52 4.18 8.32 17.40
C LYS A 52 4.41 7.43 16.18
N LEU A 53 4.66 6.14 16.39
CA LEU A 53 4.99 5.18 15.33
C LEU A 53 3.85 4.20 15.03
N ALA A 54 2.76 4.26 15.80
CA ALA A 54 1.61 3.39 15.66
C ALA A 54 1.10 3.24 14.21
N PRO A 55 1.02 4.29 13.36
CA PRO A 55 0.63 4.13 11.96
C PRO A 55 1.55 3.20 11.16
N TRP A 56 2.87 3.34 11.33
CA TRP A 56 3.88 2.54 10.63
C TRP A 56 3.87 1.10 11.14
N ILE A 57 3.85 0.92 12.46
CA ILE A 57 3.79 -0.40 13.09
C ILE A 57 2.52 -1.15 12.66
N ALA A 58 1.38 -0.45 12.60
CA ALA A 58 0.13 -1.02 12.11
C ALA A 58 0.21 -1.41 10.62
N TYR A 59 0.84 -0.59 9.78
CA TYR A 59 1.07 -0.92 8.38
C TYR A 59 1.91 -2.20 8.23
N ASP A 60 3.04 -2.28 8.94
CA ASP A 60 3.96 -3.42 8.87
C ASP A 60 3.34 -4.70 9.44
N LEU A 61 2.67 -4.60 10.59
CA LEU A 61 1.91 -5.72 11.17
C LEU A 61 0.80 -6.20 10.23
N GLY A 62 0.10 -5.29 9.55
CA GLY A 62 -0.91 -5.65 8.55
C GLY A 62 -0.30 -6.39 7.35
N ASN A 63 0.90 -6.00 6.89
CA ASN A 63 1.63 -6.70 5.83
C ASN A 63 2.01 -8.12 6.27
N VAL A 64 2.48 -8.28 7.52
CA VAL A 64 2.80 -9.58 8.11
C VAL A 64 1.57 -10.47 8.19
N TYR A 65 0.44 -9.96 8.70
CA TYR A 65 -0.82 -10.72 8.71
C TYR A 65 -1.26 -11.14 7.31
N ASN A 66 -1.10 -10.26 6.32
CA ASN A 66 -1.42 -10.59 4.93
C ASN A 66 -0.54 -11.73 4.41
N ALA A 67 0.76 -11.69 4.68
CA ALA A 67 1.70 -12.74 4.28
C ALA A 67 1.42 -14.09 4.97
N LEU A 68 0.88 -14.06 6.19
CA LEU A 68 0.39 -15.24 6.91
C LEU A 68 -0.96 -15.78 6.39
N GLY A 69 -1.60 -15.10 5.42
CA GLY A 69 -2.93 -15.45 4.93
C GLY A 69 -4.07 -14.99 5.86
N GLU A 70 -3.77 -14.23 6.91
CA GLU A 70 -4.73 -13.70 7.88
C GLU A 70 -5.37 -12.40 7.36
N SER A 71 -6.08 -12.49 6.24
CA SER A 71 -6.62 -11.32 5.53
C SER A 71 -7.50 -10.41 6.41
N ASN A 72 -8.28 -10.99 7.33
CA ASN A 72 -9.16 -10.21 8.20
C ASN A 72 -8.37 -9.40 9.23
N SER A 73 -7.33 -10.01 9.84
CA SER A 73 -6.40 -9.33 10.74
C SER A 73 -5.66 -8.21 10.03
N ALA A 74 -5.17 -8.47 8.80
CA ALA A 74 -4.51 -7.46 7.97
C ALA A 74 -5.40 -6.24 7.72
N LEU A 75 -6.64 -6.47 7.26
CA LEU A 75 -7.62 -5.41 7.02
C LEU A 75 -7.96 -4.65 8.30
N ALA A 76 -8.13 -5.33 9.43
CA ALA A 76 -8.45 -4.72 10.71
C ALA A 76 -7.34 -3.75 11.18
N VAL A 77 -6.08 -4.18 11.15
CA VAL A 77 -4.95 -3.34 11.55
C VAL A 77 -4.73 -2.19 10.55
N TRP A 78 -4.83 -2.43 9.25
CA TRP A 78 -4.79 -1.33 8.27
C TRP A 78 -5.97 -0.36 8.39
N ASN A 79 -7.12 -0.78 8.94
CA ASN A 79 -8.27 0.10 9.20
C ASN A 79 -8.07 0.96 10.45
N SER A 80 -7.17 0.59 11.38
CA SER A 80 -6.87 1.41 12.55
C SER A 80 -5.96 2.60 12.24
N VAL A 81 -5.35 2.64 11.05
CA VAL A 81 -4.51 3.76 10.62
C VAL A 81 -5.40 4.95 10.26
N GLY A 82 -5.29 6.02 11.04
CA GLY A 82 -6.10 7.23 10.88
C GLY A 82 -5.62 8.14 9.73
N PRO A 83 -6.48 9.10 9.29
CA PRO A 83 -6.19 9.98 8.16
C PRO A 83 -5.05 10.99 8.40
N GLY A 84 -4.57 11.14 9.62
CA GLY A 84 -3.40 11.97 9.94
C GLY A 84 -2.05 11.30 9.68
N ALA A 85 -2.04 10.06 9.18
CA ALA A 85 -0.83 9.37 8.76
C ALA A 85 -0.23 9.99 7.49
N PRO A 86 1.09 9.87 7.27
CA PRO A 86 1.73 10.42 6.07
C PRO A 86 1.12 9.89 4.77
N ASP A 87 0.97 10.75 3.76
CA ASP A 87 0.36 10.39 2.46
C ASP A 87 1.04 9.18 1.80
N GLU A 88 2.37 9.07 1.89
CA GLU A 88 3.11 7.93 1.35
C GLU A 88 2.76 6.63 2.07
N LEU A 89 2.51 6.67 3.39
CA LEU A 89 2.06 5.51 4.15
C LEU A 89 0.61 5.16 3.78
N MET A 90 -0.26 6.16 3.69
CA MET A 90 -1.65 5.97 3.27
C MET A 90 -1.75 5.41 1.86
N PHE A 91 -0.89 5.87 0.93
CA PHE A 91 -0.77 5.31 -0.42
C PHE A 91 -0.50 3.81 -0.37
N ARG A 92 0.58 3.40 0.33
CA ARG A 92 0.98 1.99 0.43
C ARG A 92 -0.09 1.13 1.07
N LEU A 93 -0.73 1.64 2.11
CA LEU A 93 -1.80 0.97 2.83
C LEU A 93 -3.02 0.75 1.93
N TRP A 94 -3.48 1.78 1.22
CA TRP A 94 -4.61 1.65 0.28
C TRP A 94 -4.26 0.75 -0.90
N PHE A 95 -3.02 0.79 -1.39
CA PHE A 95 -2.54 -0.09 -2.44
C PHE A 95 -2.58 -1.56 -2.00
N ASN A 96 -2.01 -1.88 -0.84
CA ASN A 96 -1.99 -3.24 -0.30
C ASN A 96 -3.40 -3.76 0.01
N LYS A 97 -4.29 -2.90 0.54
CA LYS A 97 -5.71 -3.23 0.68
C LYS A 97 -6.36 -3.58 -0.65
N GLY A 98 -6.12 -2.77 -1.70
CA GLY A 98 -6.67 -3.00 -3.02
C GLY A 98 -6.22 -4.35 -3.59
N ASP A 99 -4.94 -4.68 -3.45
CA ASP A 99 -4.38 -5.94 -3.93
C ASP A 99 -5.00 -7.14 -3.20
N LEU A 100 -5.06 -7.10 -1.86
CA LEU A 100 -5.71 -8.15 -1.07
C LEU A 100 -7.19 -8.35 -1.45
N LEU A 101 -7.94 -7.25 -1.58
CA LEU A 101 -9.35 -7.31 -1.96
C LEU A 101 -9.54 -7.87 -3.38
N TYR A 102 -8.66 -7.51 -4.31
CA TYR A 102 -8.67 -8.04 -5.66
C TYR A 102 -8.44 -9.55 -5.67
N GLN A 103 -7.45 -10.03 -4.92
CA GLN A 103 -7.14 -11.46 -4.77
C GLN A 103 -8.32 -12.24 -4.18
N LYS A 104 -9.11 -11.62 -3.29
CA LYS A 104 -10.34 -12.19 -2.73
C LYS A 104 -11.56 -12.12 -3.68
N GLY A 105 -11.42 -11.53 -4.86
CA GLY A 105 -12.52 -11.35 -5.82
C GLY A 105 -13.48 -10.20 -5.47
N LEU A 106 -13.13 -9.37 -4.48
CA LEU A 106 -13.92 -8.21 -4.05
C LEU A 106 -13.56 -7.00 -4.91
N TYR A 107 -13.89 -7.08 -6.19
CA TYR A 107 -13.37 -6.15 -7.20
C TYR A 107 -13.87 -4.71 -7.01
N GLN A 108 -15.10 -4.50 -6.53
CA GLN A 108 -15.63 -3.17 -6.21
C GLN A 108 -14.85 -2.51 -5.06
N ASP A 109 -14.58 -3.25 -3.99
CA ASP A 109 -13.82 -2.74 -2.84
C ASP A 109 -12.37 -2.48 -3.22
N ALA A 110 -11.77 -3.38 -4.02
CA ALA A 110 -10.44 -3.21 -4.57
C ALA A 110 -10.34 -1.92 -5.41
N TYR A 111 -11.31 -1.68 -6.28
CA TYR A 111 -11.41 -0.44 -7.06
C TYR A 111 -11.41 0.80 -6.15
N GLN A 112 -12.23 0.81 -5.09
CA GLN A 112 -12.27 1.95 -4.15
C GLN A 112 -10.94 2.14 -3.42
N ALA A 113 -10.28 1.05 -3.02
CA ALA A 113 -8.97 1.11 -2.39
C ALA A 113 -7.91 1.69 -3.33
N PHE A 114 -7.81 1.22 -4.58
CA PHE A 114 -6.89 1.79 -5.56
C PHE A 114 -7.19 3.24 -5.90
N LYS A 115 -8.47 3.64 -5.95
CA LYS A 115 -8.87 5.05 -6.10
C LYS A 115 -8.35 5.89 -4.95
N LYS A 116 -8.49 5.43 -3.69
CA LYS A 116 -7.93 6.12 -2.52
C LYS A 116 -6.40 6.18 -2.55
N ALA A 117 -5.72 5.14 -3.01
CA ALA A 117 -4.27 5.18 -3.21
C ALA A 117 -3.90 6.29 -4.22
N LEU A 118 -4.62 6.40 -5.34
CA LEU A 118 -4.38 7.44 -6.35
C LEU A 118 -4.68 8.86 -5.87
N LEU A 119 -5.54 9.05 -4.86
CA LEU A 119 -5.71 10.34 -4.20
C LEU A 119 -4.44 10.77 -3.44
N MET A 120 -3.71 9.81 -2.84
CA MET A 120 -2.46 10.07 -2.14
C MET A 120 -1.28 10.23 -3.12
N LYS A 121 -1.26 9.43 -4.19
CA LYS A 121 -0.18 9.44 -5.20
C LYS A 121 -0.74 9.24 -6.61
N SER A 122 -1.16 10.33 -7.22
CA SER A 122 -1.82 10.34 -8.55
C SER A 122 -0.91 9.91 -9.71
N THR A 123 0.40 9.90 -9.50
CA THR A 123 1.41 9.48 -10.50
C THR A 123 1.69 7.98 -10.51
N SER A 124 1.17 7.21 -9.56
CA SER A 124 1.39 5.76 -9.49
C SER A 124 0.78 5.04 -10.70
N LEU A 125 1.63 4.47 -11.56
CA LEU A 125 1.19 3.68 -12.71
C LEU A 125 0.61 2.33 -12.28
N ASP A 126 1.19 1.70 -11.26
CA ASP A 126 0.73 0.41 -10.76
C ASP A 126 -0.68 0.51 -10.18
N ALA A 127 -0.97 1.58 -9.44
CA ALA A 127 -2.31 1.79 -8.90
C ALA A 127 -3.35 2.05 -10.01
N LYS A 128 -2.98 2.71 -11.11
CA LYS A 128 -3.84 2.90 -12.28
C LYS A 128 -4.13 1.59 -12.99
N ARG A 129 -3.09 0.78 -13.21
CA ARG A 129 -3.22 -0.56 -13.81
C ARG A 129 -4.12 -1.46 -12.98
N ASN A 130 -3.93 -1.50 -11.67
CA ASN A 130 -4.76 -2.31 -10.80
C ASN A 130 -6.21 -1.81 -10.73
N LEU A 131 -6.42 -0.48 -10.76
CA LEU A 131 -7.77 0.10 -10.88
C LEU A 131 -8.47 -0.35 -12.17
N GLU A 132 -7.77 -0.33 -13.31
CA GLU A 132 -8.26 -0.82 -14.60
C GLU A 132 -8.59 -2.31 -14.56
N LEU A 133 -7.69 -3.14 -13.99
CA LEU A 133 -7.93 -4.56 -13.77
C LEU A 133 -9.19 -4.82 -12.94
N CYS A 134 -9.45 -4.00 -11.92
CA CYS A 134 -10.69 -4.11 -11.13
C CYS A 134 -11.91 -3.83 -12.01
N LEU A 135 -11.88 -2.78 -12.84
CA LEU A 135 -13.01 -2.42 -13.70
C LEU A 135 -13.31 -3.49 -14.75
N LEU A 136 -12.27 -4.06 -15.38
CA LEU A 136 -12.41 -5.18 -16.31
C LEU A 136 -13.08 -6.38 -15.62
N LYS A 137 -12.66 -6.69 -14.39
CA LYS A 137 -13.27 -7.76 -13.60
C LYS A 137 -14.74 -7.45 -13.29
N ILE A 138 -15.06 -6.27 -12.78
CA ILE A 138 -16.45 -5.88 -12.48
C ILE A 138 -17.34 -5.98 -13.74
N GLN A 139 -16.86 -5.50 -14.89
CA GLN A 139 -17.58 -5.61 -16.15
C GLN A 139 -17.81 -7.07 -16.56
N SER A 140 -16.83 -7.95 -16.33
CA SER A 140 -16.93 -9.37 -16.68
C SER A 140 -17.87 -10.19 -15.79
N TYR A 141 -18.01 -9.85 -14.50
CA TYR A 141 -18.85 -10.60 -13.55
C TYR A 141 -20.29 -10.09 -13.46
N GLY A 142 -20.57 -8.85 -13.89
CA GLY A 142 -21.88 -8.22 -13.78
C GLY A 142 -22.38 -8.11 -12.33
N PRO A 143 -23.55 -7.47 -12.08
CA PRO A 143 -24.12 -7.35 -10.74
C PRO A 143 -24.60 -8.68 -10.12
N ALA A 144 -24.62 -9.77 -10.88
CA ALA A 144 -25.22 -11.04 -10.47
C ALA A 144 -24.31 -11.98 -9.65
N LEU A 145 -23.00 -11.68 -9.56
CA LEU A 145 -22.01 -12.59 -8.95
C LEU A 145 -21.09 -11.89 -7.93
N ALA A 146 -21.51 -10.76 -7.35
CA ALA A 146 -20.76 -10.14 -6.27
C ALA A 146 -20.69 -11.13 -5.07
N PRO A 147 -19.49 -11.54 -4.60
CA PRO A 147 -19.39 -12.32 -3.38
C PRO A 147 -19.95 -11.51 -2.21
N PRO A 148 -20.50 -12.18 -1.17
CA PRO A 148 -21.09 -11.49 -0.03
C PRO A 148 -20.05 -10.53 0.59
N PRO A 149 -20.46 -9.31 1.00
CA PRO A 149 -19.58 -8.36 1.68
C PRO A 149 -18.88 -9.02 2.87
N LEU A 150 -17.60 -8.70 3.08
CA LEU A 150 -16.89 -9.19 4.27
C LEU A 150 -17.56 -8.63 5.54
N GLU A 151 -17.73 -9.48 6.55
CA GLU A 151 -18.20 -9.08 7.87
C GLU A 151 -17.27 -7.99 8.45
N GLY A 152 -17.78 -6.76 8.60
CA GLY A 152 -17.03 -5.61 9.08
C GLY A 152 -16.53 -4.63 8.01
N SER A 153 -16.79 -4.85 6.72
CA SER A 153 -16.55 -3.84 5.69
C SER A 153 -17.63 -2.76 5.72
N ASN A 154 -17.38 -1.63 6.39
CA ASN A 154 -18.22 -0.42 6.33
C ASN A 154 -18.06 0.34 4.98
N LEU A 155 -17.91 -0.38 3.86
CA LEU A 155 -17.82 0.23 2.54
C LEU A 155 -19.21 0.16 1.88
N PRO A 156 -19.79 1.29 1.45
CA PRO A 156 -21.11 1.29 0.82
C PRO A 156 -21.10 0.45 -0.47
N ASN A 157 -22.13 -0.37 -0.67
CA ASN A 157 -22.43 -0.96 -1.97
C ASN A 157 -22.65 0.17 -2.97
N HIS A 158 -21.68 0.38 -3.86
CA HIS A 158 -21.80 1.36 -4.94
C HIS A 158 -21.77 0.64 -6.28
N ASP A 159 -22.87 0.76 -7.02
CA ASP A 159 -22.90 0.51 -8.46
C ASP A 159 -21.80 1.34 -9.14
N LEU A 160 -21.24 0.80 -10.24
CA LEU A 160 -20.27 1.52 -11.07
C LEU A 160 -20.87 2.87 -11.48
N SER A 161 -20.25 3.98 -11.07
CA SER A 161 -20.68 5.29 -11.55
C SER A 161 -20.35 5.43 -13.04
N PRO A 162 -21.13 6.21 -13.81
CA PRO A 162 -20.82 6.55 -15.21
C PRO A 162 -19.37 7.04 -15.40
N ASP A 163 -18.83 7.73 -14.38
CA ASP A 163 -17.45 8.22 -14.37
C ASP A 163 -16.40 7.10 -14.43
N ALA A 164 -16.68 5.94 -13.83
CA ALA A 164 -15.76 4.81 -13.83
C ALA A 164 -15.58 4.20 -15.23
N SER A 165 -16.66 4.14 -16.02
CA SER A 165 -16.61 3.68 -17.42
C SER A 165 -15.90 4.70 -18.30
N ALA A 166 -16.16 6.00 -18.11
CA ALA A 166 -15.48 7.06 -18.83
C ALA A 166 -13.97 7.10 -18.55
N LEU A 167 -13.55 6.78 -17.32
CA LEU A 167 -12.13 6.67 -16.96
C LEU A 167 -11.43 5.52 -17.68
N LEU A 168 -12.06 4.36 -17.85
CA LEU A 168 -11.51 3.26 -18.65
C LEU A 168 -11.28 3.67 -20.10
N ASP A 169 -12.29 4.26 -20.73
CA ASP A 169 -12.20 4.74 -22.10
C ASP A 169 -11.06 5.75 -22.28
N TYR A 170 -10.88 6.63 -21.30
CA TYR A 170 -9.80 7.60 -21.28
C TYR A 170 -8.42 6.94 -21.18
N VAL A 171 -8.23 5.99 -20.26
CA VAL A 171 -6.96 5.26 -20.10
C VAL A 171 -6.61 4.48 -21.36
N HIS A 172 -7.54 3.72 -21.94
CA HIS A 172 -7.32 2.99 -23.19
C HIS A 172 -6.89 3.91 -24.35
N ARG A 173 -7.48 5.11 -24.45
CA ARG A 173 -7.07 6.09 -25.46
C ARG A 173 -5.64 6.58 -25.24
N LEU A 174 -5.26 6.87 -24.00
CA LEU A 174 -3.89 7.30 -23.69
C LEU A 174 -2.86 6.20 -23.99
N GLU A 175 -3.15 4.97 -23.60
CA GLU A 175 -2.26 3.83 -23.88
C GLU A 175 -2.17 3.52 -25.37
N GLY A 176 -3.29 3.55 -26.08
CA GLY A 176 -3.33 3.39 -27.54
C GLY A 176 -2.53 4.47 -28.27
N ASN A 177 -2.55 5.72 -27.78
CA ASN A 177 -1.74 6.81 -28.33
C ASN A 177 -0.25 6.67 -27.99
N ARG A 178 0.08 6.21 -26.78
CA ARG A 178 1.46 5.97 -26.32
C ARG A 178 2.12 4.80 -27.06
N TRP A 179 1.35 3.75 -27.37
CA TRP A 179 1.82 2.65 -28.21
C TRP A 179 2.12 3.13 -29.64
N LYS A 180 1.20 3.91 -30.24
CA LYS A 180 1.41 4.51 -31.55
C LYS A 180 2.64 5.40 -31.58
N SER A 181 2.85 6.27 -30.60
CA SER A 181 4.04 7.14 -30.54
C SER A 181 5.35 6.36 -30.42
N ASN A 182 5.35 5.22 -29.71
CA ASN A 182 6.54 4.37 -29.59
C ASN A 182 6.82 3.54 -30.85
N THR A 183 5.81 3.24 -31.66
CA THR A 183 5.98 2.46 -32.90
C THR A 183 6.52 3.31 -34.06
N THR A 184 6.33 4.63 -34.01
CA THR A 184 6.83 5.57 -35.02
C THR A 184 8.35 5.83 -34.93
N HIS A 185 9.02 5.36 -33.88
CA HIS A 185 10.49 5.35 -33.78
C HIS A 185 11.08 4.02 -34.27
N GLN A 186 10.82 3.64 -35.53
CA GLN A 186 11.73 2.71 -36.22
C GLN A 186 12.97 3.52 -36.67
N PRO A 187 14.20 3.12 -36.33
CA PRO A 187 15.38 3.76 -36.90
C PRO A 187 15.35 3.56 -38.42
N PRO A 188 15.82 4.55 -39.22
CA PRO A 188 15.85 4.41 -40.67
C PRO A 188 16.61 3.15 -41.05
N ALA A 189 16.05 2.37 -41.97
CA ALA A 189 16.69 1.19 -42.52
C ALA A 189 18.10 1.57 -42.99
N SER A 190 19.12 0.94 -42.39
CA SER A 190 20.50 1.13 -42.80
C SER A 190 20.65 0.61 -44.23
N SER A 191 20.70 1.53 -45.20
CA SER A 191 21.15 1.23 -46.55
C SER A 191 22.65 0.96 -46.50
N SER A 192 23.01 -0.32 -46.36
CA SER A 192 24.28 -0.81 -46.91
C SER A 192 24.08 -0.89 -48.42
N ASP A 193 24.79 -0.09 -49.19
CA ASP A 193 25.30 -0.47 -50.50
C ASP A 193 26.32 0.57 -51.03
N TRP A 194 27.56 0.08 -51.16
CA TRP A 194 28.80 0.60 -51.78
C TRP A 194 29.58 1.71 -51.07
#